data_AF-A0A1L9P6R5-F1
#
_entry.id   AF-A0A1L9P6R5-F1
#
_cell.length_a   1.000
_cell.length_b   1.000
_cell.length_c   1.000
_cell.angle_alpha   90.00
_cell.angle_beta   90.00
_cell.angle_gamma   90.00
#
_symmetry.space_group_name_H-M   'P 1'
#
loop_
_entity.id
_entity.type
_entity.pdbx_description
1 polymer ?
#
loop_
_entity_poly.entity_id
_entity_poly.type
_entity_poly.pdbx_seq_one_letter_code
_entity_poly.pdbx_strand_id
1 'polypeptide(L)'
;MASNTANSSNGSPGPSVEYEKLSYETEKKSKFETSGNAEIECLHRELHDSRQRIDRDTSVINALHEKVTELEELVKKQRVTISTQSKAISDRRVLRKSQQQQQQQPQPQSPMGPAMGAGMGMFPMTPGGHHQQQHNIHQSQYLSSGASGSSAGSIGAATAGASTCVSGVVCMQNTSSPFEMQSQIQTPQSVKSFDPTTQFNTVFDLPPPKFEISAGPSYTAHTPAVPSDLAPNLERGKDVFNPMGYITIANMTGPAHSDASLGAVNYHQDMANFSTRFLGLMRMAEIFGQTHASLPNIFLDSRLDDPVKDYLMAVSSRSQASILIGNASTRGFFVARAINWYLIEKVLKINIIRGLDAAVDMEIGEMQKQISSDTSIGIRHLMLNAMANHVKSLSRRPDFNTFAKKKIHHHTTKLWSFIGPLGHDSANQNNMWVDLQAIIAEAHCLAVEMYSLPLEYRFEFPEHNEPFDPFTMINRDPYIHGDPQVLQSGDARVRLAITPTVRIRNNSQTPGEVHLMYLGHVLLKVSRTQ
;
A
#
# COMPACT_ATOMS: atom_id res chain seq x y z
N MET A 1 -12.53 -86.10 -77.75
CA MET A 1 -13.54 -85.65 -76.77
C MET A 1 -12.78 -85.29 -75.50
N ALA A 2 -12.83 -84.11 -74.90
CA ALA A 2 -13.65 -82.94 -75.11
C ALA A 2 -12.94 -81.73 -74.46
N SER A 3 -13.14 -80.55 -75.06
CA SER A 3 -13.31 -79.20 -74.48
C SER A 3 -12.17 -78.56 -73.65
N ASN A 4 -11.56 -77.45 -74.07
CA ASN A 4 -12.06 -76.04 -74.13
C ASN A 4 -12.31 -75.46 -72.71
N THR A 5 -11.89 -74.26 -72.30
CA THR A 5 -11.80 -72.96 -73.01
C THR A 5 -11.17 -71.89 -72.09
N ALA A 6 -10.44 -70.92 -72.68
CA ALA A 6 -10.48 -69.46 -72.43
C ALA A 6 -10.12 -68.89 -71.02
N ASN A 7 -9.58 -67.69 -70.80
CA ASN A 7 -9.19 -66.54 -71.63
C ASN A 7 -8.40 -65.53 -70.77
N SER A 8 -7.47 -64.81 -71.41
CA SER A 8 -7.24 -63.34 -71.34
C SER A 8 -7.15 -62.63 -69.97
N SER A 9 -6.03 -61.97 -69.64
CA SER A 9 -5.76 -60.60 -70.13
C SER A 9 -4.53 -59.99 -69.44
N ASN A 10 -3.82 -59.18 -70.24
CA ASN A 10 -2.58 -58.45 -69.96
C ASN A 10 -2.57 -57.54 -68.72
N GLY A 11 -1.40 -57.44 -68.09
CA GLY A 11 -1.02 -56.35 -67.19
C GLY A 11 0.50 -56.24 -67.09
N SER A 12 1.04 -55.12 -67.57
CA SER A 12 2.48 -54.79 -67.69
C SER A 12 3.21 -54.77 -66.34
N PRO A 13 4.48 -55.22 -66.26
CA PRO A 13 5.30 -55.04 -65.05
C PRO A 13 5.75 -53.57 -64.94
N GLY A 14 5.22 -52.86 -63.95
CA GLY A 14 5.72 -51.54 -63.55
C GLY A 14 7.07 -51.64 -62.84
N PRO A 15 7.89 -50.58 -62.86
CA PRO A 15 9.22 -50.59 -62.27
C PRO A 15 9.14 -50.70 -60.74
N SER A 16 9.90 -51.64 -60.19
CA SER A 16 10.09 -51.84 -58.75
C SER A 16 10.67 -50.59 -58.10
N VAL A 17 9.84 -49.88 -57.33
CA VAL A 17 10.25 -48.85 -56.37
C VAL A 17 10.12 -49.47 -54.98
N GLU A 18 11.07 -50.31 -54.63
CA GLU A 18 11.32 -50.71 -53.24
C GLU A 18 12.78 -50.37 -52.91
N TYR A 19 13.02 -49.95 -51.67
CA TYR A 19 14.32 -49.59 -51.04
C TYR A 19 14.69 -48.11 -50.84
N GLU A 20 13.74 -47.18 -50.65
CA GLU A 20 14.06 -45.82 -50.17
C GLU A 20 13.24 -45.33 -48.96
N LYS A 21 12.67 -46.25 -48.16
CA LYS A 21 11.83 -45.90 -47.00
C LYS A 21 12.36 -46.37 -45.63
N LEU A 22 13.61 -46.83 -45.56
CA LEU A 22 14.28 -47.22 -44.30
C LEU A 22 15.43 -46.28 -43.88
N SER A 23 15.78 -45.30 -44.71
CA SER A 23 16.84 -44.32 -44.44
C SER A 23 16.33 -43.09 -43.66
N TYR A 24 15.06 -42.69 -43.85
CA TYR A 24 14.51 -41.46 -43.26
C TYR A 24 14.01 -41.58 -41.80
N GLU A 25 13.83 -42.79 -41.26
CA GLU A 25 13.41 -42.96 -39.85
C GLU A 25 14.60 -42.93 -38.87
N THR A 26 15.81 -43.26 -39.33
CA THR A 26 17.01 -43.26 -38.47
C THR A 26 17.52 -41.83 -38.20
N GLU A 27 17.37 -40.90 -39.15
CA GLU A 27 17.80 -39.51 -38.98
C GLU A 27 16.86 -38.67 -38.10
N LYS A 28 15.56 -38.99 -38.03
CA LYS A 28 14.63 -38.28 -37.12
C LYS A 28 14.82 -38.66 -35.66
N LYS A 29 15.32 -39.87 -35.37
CA LYS A 29 15.53 -40.33 -33.99
C LYS A 29 16.78 -39.70 -33.37
N SER A 30 17.86 -39.50 -34.12
CA SER A 30 19.08 -38.87 -33.57
C SER A 30 18.92 -37.37 -33.29
N LYS A 31 18.04 -36.68 -34.03
CA LYS A 31 17.78 -35.25 -33.84
C LYS A 31 16.91 -34.94 -32.62
N PHE A 32 16.08 -35.89 -32.17
CA PHE A 32 15.30 -35.75 -30.94
C PHE A 32 16.15 -36.01 -29.68
N GLU A 33 17.07 -36.97 -29.73
CA GLU A 33 17.96 -37.26 -28.59
C GLU A 33 18.99 -36.15 -28.33
N THR A 34 19.48 -35.46 -29.37
CA THR A 34 20.42 -34.33 -29.19
C THR A 34 19.75 -33.08 -28.61
N SER A 35 18.47 -32.83 -28.94
CA SER A 35 17.75 -31.67 -28.40
C SER A 35 17.44 -31.82 -26.91
N GLY A 36 17.11 -33.03 -26.44
CA GLY A 36 16.82 -33.28 -25.02
C GLY A 36 18.05 -33.10 -24.12
N ASN A 37 19.22 -33.52 -24.59
CA ASN A 37 20.46 -33.41 -23.80
C ASN A 37 20.88 -31.95 -23.56
N ALA A 38 20.69 -31.06 -24.55
CA ALA A 38 21.00 -29.64 -24.39
C ALA A 38 20.08 -28.94 -23.36
N GLU A 39 18.80 -29.31 -23.34
CA GLU A 39 17.84 -28.80 -22.36
C GLU A 39 18.17 -29.28 -20.93
N ILE A 40 18.51 -30.56 -20.79
CA ILE A 40 18.95 -31.14 -19.50
C ILE A 40 20.21 -30.45 -18.99
N GLU A 41 21.22 -30.21 -19.85
CA GLU A 41 22.43 -29.48 -19.45
C GLU A 41 22.15 -28.01 -19.07
N CYS A 42 21.17 -27.38 -19.71
CA CYS A 42 20.73 -26.02 -19.34
C CYS A 42 20.11 -26.01 -17.93
N LEU A 43 19.16 -26.92 -17.68
CA LEU A 43 18.51 -27.06 -16.37
C LEU A 43 19.51 -27.41 -15.26
N HIS A 44 20.52 -28.23 -15.54
CA HIS A 44 21.58 -28.53 -14.58
C HIS A 44 22.41 -27.29 -14.21
N ARG A 45 22.73 -26.42 -15.18
CA ARG A 45 23.42 -25.15 -14.90
C ARG A 45 22.55 -24.21 -14.08
N GLU A 46 21.28 -24.05 -14.43
CA GLU A 46 20.36 -23.18 -13.68
C GLU A 46 20.14 -23.67 -12.24
N LEU A 47 20.04 -24.99 -12.05
CA LEU A 47 19.93 -25.59 -10.72
C LEU A 47 21.20 -25.37 -9.90
N HIS A 48 22.37 -25.50 -10.51
CA HIS A 48 23.65 -25.22 -9.85
C HIS A 48 23.79 -23.75 -9.43
N ASP A 49 23.43 -22.81 -10.30
CA ASP A 49 23.45 -21.37 -9.99
C ASP A 49 22.46 -21.02 -8.88
N SER A 50 21.29 -21.67 -8.87
CA SER A 50 20.31 -21.51 -7.81
C SER A 50 20.80 -22.03 -6.47
N ARG A 51 21.51 -23.17 -6.44
CA ARG A 51 22.17 -23.66 -5.22
C ARG A 51 23.22 -22.68 -4.69
N GLN A 52 24.05 -22.12 -5.57
CA GLN A 52 25.03 -21.11 -5.14
C GLN A 52 24.37 -19.83 -4.59
N ARG A 53 23.23 -19.40 -5.14
CA ARG A 53 22.47 -18.27 -4.59
C ARG A 53 21.96 -18.59 -3.18
N ILE A 54 21.39 -19.77 -2.99
CA ILE A 54 20.94 -20.25 -1.68
C ILE A 54 22.10 -20.29 -0.67
N ASP A 55 23.30 -20.73 -1.07
CA ASP A 55 24.46 -20.77 -0.18
C ASP A 55 24.91 -19.35 0.24
N ARG A 56 24.90 -18.39 -0.68
CA ARG A 56 25.21 -16.98 -0.37
C ARG A 56 24.17 -16.38 0.57
N ASP A 57 22.89 -16.60 0.29
CA ASP A 57 21.79 -16.07 1.11
C ASP A 57 21.82 -16.68 2.52
N THR A 58 22.09 -17.99 2.62
CA THR A 58 22.26 -18.69 3.91
C THR A 58 23.41 -18.08 4.72
N SER A 59 24.53 -17.76 4.06
CA SER A 59 25.67 -17.08 4.71
C SER A 59 25.28 -15.68 5.22
N VAL A 60 24.56 -14.89 4.43
CA VAL A 60 24.07 -13.56 4.84
C VAL A 60 23.09 -13.67 6.02
N ILE A 61 22.17 -14.64 5.99
CA ILE A 61 21.20 -14.89 7.07
C ILE A 61 21.91 -15.25 8.37
N ASN A 62 22.95 -16.10 8.31
CA ASN A 62 23.72 -16.48 9.48
C ASN A 62 24.49 -15.28 10.06
N ALA A 63 25.10 -14.45 9.21
CA ALA A 63 25.78 -13.24 9.64
C ALA A 63 24.82 -12.21 10.27
N LEU A 64 23.59 -12.10 9.76
CA LEU A 64 22.56 -11.25 10.37
C LEU A 64 22.09 -11.81 11.72
N HIS A 65 21.93 -13.13 11.86
CA HIS A 65 21.61 -13.77 13.15
C HIS A 65 22.69 -13.53 14.21
N GLU A 66 23.96 -13.61 13.84
CA GLU A 66 25.08 -13.31 14.74
C GLU A 66 25.02 -11.86 15.24
N LYS A 67 24.78 -10.90 14.34
CA LYS A 67 24.62 -9.48 14.71
C LYS A 67 23.40 -9.23 15.60
N VAL A 68 22.29 -9.91 15.35
CA VAL A 68 21.10 -9.80 16.22
C VAL A 68 21.42 -10.33 17.61
N THR A 69 22.12 -11.46 17.71
CA THR A 69 22.54 -12.04 18.98
C THR A 69 23.48 -11.09 19.74
N GLU A 70 24.45 -10.47 19.07
CA GLU A 70 25.35 -9.47 19.67
C GLU A 70 24.58 -8.25 20.20
N LEU A 71 23.61 -7.74 19.43
CA LEU A 71 22.76 -6.63 19.86
C LEU A 71 21.90 -6.99 21.06
N GLU A 72 21.35 -8.19 21.12
CA GLU A 72 20.60 -8.69 22.27
C GLU A 72 21.46 -8.75 23.54
N GLU A 73 22.71 -9.19 23.43
CA GLU A 73 23.67 -9.19 24.54
C GLU A 73 24.01 -7.77 25.01
N LEU A 74 24.22 -6.83 24.07
CA LEU A 74 24.46 -5.42 24.40
C LEU A 74 23.26 -4.79 25.12
N VAL A 75 22.04 -5.03 24.64
CA VAL A 75 20.80 -4.55 25.29
C VAL A 75 20.66 -5.16 26.69
N LYS A 76 20.96 -6.45 26.86
CA LYS A 76 20.96 -7.12 28.17
C LYS A 76 21.97 -6.49 29.13
N LYS A 77 23.20 -6.20 28.66
CA LYS A 77 24.25 -5.53 29.44
C LYS A 77 23.87 -4.10 29.85
N GLN A 78 23.26 -3.34 28.94
CA GLN A 78 22.74 -2.00 29.23
C GLN A 78 21.62 -2.06 30.27
N ARG A 79 20.70 -3.02 30.16
CA ARG A 79 19.61 -3.21 31.13
C ARG A 79 20.15 -3.50 32.54
N VAL A 80 21.18 -4.33 32.67
CA VAL A 80 21.85 -4.59 33.97
C VAL A 80 22.50 -3.32 34.51
N THR A 81 23.18 -2.55 33.66
CA THR A 81 23.82 -1.28 34.04
C THR A 81 22.80 -0.26 34.55
N ILE A 82 21.71 -0.05 33.81
CA ILE A 82 20.62 0.86 34.17
C ILE A 82 19.95 0.41 35.47
N SER A 83 19.70 -0.89 35.64
CA SER A 83 19.15 -1.45 36.88
C SER A 83 20.07 -1.18 38.08
N THR A 84 21.37 -1.39 37.93
CA THR A 84 22.37 -1.16 38.98
C THR A 84 22.43 0.33 39.36
N GLN A 85 22.47 1.22 38.38
CA GLN A 85 22.44 2.67 38.61
C GLN A 85 21.14 3.12 39.28
N SER A 86 20.00 2.59 38.83
CA SER A 86 18.68 2.91 39.41
C SER A 86 18.59 2.49 40.88
N LYS A 87 19.16 1.33 41.23
CA LYS A 87 19.24 0.86 42.62
C LYS A 87 20.12 1.77 43.48
N ALA A 88 21.31 2.13 42.99
CA ALA A 88 22.22 3.05 43.69
C ALA A 88 21.62 4.44 43.94
N ILE A 89 20.86 4.97 42.98
CA ILE A 89 20.15 6.25 43.12
C ILE A 89 19.01 6.14 44.14
N SER A 90 18.29 5.02 44.12
CA SER A 90 17.18 4.77 45.06
C SER A 90 17.67 4.67 46.50
N ASP A 91 18.77 3.96 46.75
CA ASP A 91 19.35 3.83 48.10
C ASP A 91 19.83 5.18 48.67
N ARG A 92 20.42 6.04 47.84
CA ARG A 92 20.83 7.40 48.27
C ARG A 92 19.64 8.27 48.70
N ARG A 93 18.47 8.13 48.06
CA ARG A 93 17.27 8.89 48.46
C ARG A 93 16.73 8.44 49.81
N VAL A 94 16.85 7.14 50.15
CA VAL A 94 16.44 6.61 51.46
C VAL A 94 17.35 7.15 52.56
N LEU A 95 18.68 7.19 52.33
CA LEU A 95 19.64 7.74 53.29
C LEU A 95 19.43 9.23 53.56
N ARG A 96 19.04 10.02 52.54
CA ARG A 96 18.78 11.45 52.70
C ARG A 96 17.51 11.72 53.52
N LYS A 97 16.50 10.86 53.40
CA LYS A 97 15.26 10.97 54.20
C LYS A 97 15.48 10.61 55.68
N SER A 98 16.30 9.60 55.99
CA SER A 98 16.62 9.28 57.38
C SER A 98 17.45 10.37 58.07
N GLN A 99 18.35 11.04 57.32
CA GLN A 99 19.15 12.14 57.88
C GLN A 99 18.33 13.41 58.15
N GLN A 100 17.30 13.69 57.35
CA GLN A 100 16.40 14.84 57.60
C GLN A 100 15.47 14.65 58.81
N GLN A 101 15.14 13.41 59.19
CA GLN A 101 14.31 13.17 60.38
C GLN A 101 15.07 13.38 61.71
N GLN A 102 16.40 13.38 61.72
CA GLN A 102 17.17 13.64 62.95
C GLN A 102 17.41 15.13 63.23
N GLN A 103 17.07 16.06 62.32
CA GLN A 103 17.26 17.51 62.55
C GLN A 103 15.99 18.27 62.95
N GLN A 104 14.84 17.62 63.10
CA GLN A 104 13.66 18.25 63.71
C GLN A 104 13.62 17.94 65.21
N GLN A 105 14.57 18.52 65.95
CA GLN A 105 14.40 18.73 67.38
C GLN A 105 13.67 20.07 67.59
N PRO A 106 12.51 20.11 68.25
CA PRO A 106 11.73 21.34 68.41
C PRO A 106 12.44 22.30 69.37
N GLN A 107 12.79 23.49 68.90
CA GLN A 107 13.23 24.59 69.76
C GLN A 107 12.04 25.18 70.54
N PRO A 108 12.21 25.50 71.83
CA PRO A 108 11.15 26.07 72.65
C PRO A 108 10.89 27.54 72.29
N GLN A 109 9.60 27.88 72.27
CA GLN A 109 9.06 29.21 72.03
C GLN A 109 9.38 30.16 73.19
N SER A 110 9.76 31.39 72.88
CA SER A 110 9.78 32.53 73.81
C SER A 110 8.96 33.69 73.25
N PRO A 111 8.34 34.53 74.11
CA PRO A 111 7.16 35.31 73.79
C PRO A 111 7.44 36.79 73.46
N MET A 112 6.38 37.43 72.96
CA MET A 112 6.21 38.78 72.42
C MET A 112 6.88 39.96 73.15
N GLY A 113 7.22 41.00 72.36
CA GLY A 113 7.34 42.39 72.82
C GLY A 113 7.57 43.39 71.66
N PRO A 114 6.98 44.60 71.65
CA PRO A 114 6.79 45.41 70.43
C PRO A 114 7.67 46.68 70.34
N ALA A 115 7.54 47.35 69.18
CA ALA A 115 7.69 48.80 68.94
C ALA A 115 9.00 49.32 68.29
N MET A 116 8.76 49.99 67.16
CA MET A 116 9.34 51.25 66.63
C MET A 116 10.87 51.46 66.69
N GLY A 117 11.46 51.77 65.54
CA GLY A 117 12.73 52.48 65.50
C GLY A 117 13.39 52.50 64.13
N ALA A 118 13.45 53.68 63.53
CA ALA A 118 14.23 54.00 62.34
C ALA A 118 15.71 53.65 62.50
N GLY A 119 16.38 53.25 61.41
CA GLY A 119 17.83 53.06 61.44
C GLY A 119 18.40 52.60 60.11
N MET A 120 19.20 53.47 59.51
CA MET A 120 20.09 53.23 58.37
C MET A 120 20.86 51.91 58.43
N GLY A 121 21.23 51.37 57.26
CA GLY A 121 22.49 50.65 57.14
C GLY A 121 22.59 49.57 56.06
N MET A 122 23.44 49.86 55.08
CA MET A 122 24.38 48.92 54.44
C MET A 122 23.84 47.79 53.54
N PHE A 123 23.94 48.05 52.25
CA PHE A 123 24.06 47.03 51.18
C PHE A 123 25.39 46.27 51.29
N PRO A 124 25.45 44.99 50.85
CA PRO A 124 26.67 44.41 50.33
C PRO A 124 26.64 44.25 48.81
N MET A 125 27.77 44.65 48.24
CA MET A 125 28.23 44.57 46.85
C MET A 125 28.12 43.18 46.23
N THR A 126 27.76 43.14 44.94
CA THR A 126 28.14 42.07 44.01
C THR A 126 28.93 42.68 42.83
N PRO A 127 30.01 42.03 42.35
CA PRO A 127 30.96 42.67 41.44
C PRO A 127 30.51 42.57 39.97
N GLY A 128 30.65 43.68 39.26
CA GLY A 128 30.57 43.74 37.80
C GLY A 128 31.91 43.41 37.13
N GLY A 129 31.83 42.76 35.97
CA GLY A 129 32.93 42.61 35.02
C GLY A 129 32.59 43.35 33.73
N HIS A 130 33.37 44.38 33.43
CA HIS A 130 33.41 45.12 32.17
C HIS A 130 34.12 44.31 31.07
N HIS A 131 33.62 44.38 29.83
CA HIS A 131 34.48 44.82 28.72
C HIS A 131 33.71 45.52 27.61
N GLN A 132 34.40 46.47 27.02
CA GLN A 132 33.95 47.56 26.15
C GLN A 132 34.75 47.40 24.85
N GLN A 133 34.11 47.51 23.68
CA GLN A 133 34.75 48.23 22.55
C GLN A 133 33.76 48.58 21.44
N GLN A 134 33.88 49.84 21.03
CA GLN A 134 33.18 50.53 19.95
C GLN A 134 33.78 50.15 18.59
N HIS A 135 32.98 50.15 17.52
CA HIS A 135 33.05 51.18 16.47
C HIS A 135 32.25 50.81 15.21
N ASN A 136 31.57 51.85 14.71
CA ASN A 136 31.45 52.28 13.32
C ASN A 136 30.24 51.92 12.45
N ILE A 137 29.78 53.02 11.87
CA ILE A 137 28.75 53.28 10.87
C ILE A 137 29.20 52.70 9.52
N HIS A 138 28.30 52.03 8.78
CA HIS A 138 28.16 52.21 7.33
C HIS A 138 26.76 51.84 6.87
N GLN A 139 26.10 52.85 6.30
CA GLN A 139 24.82 52.86 5.64
C GLN A 139 25.09 52.50 4.17
N SER A 140 24.55 51.39 3.66
CA SER A 140 24.54 51.11 2.22
C SER A 140 23.25 50.43 1.80
N GLN A 141 22.59 51.11 0.86
CA GLN A 141 21.41 50.74 0.12
C GLN A 141 21.68 49.48 -0.74
N TYR A 142 20.69 48.59 -0.85
CA TYR A 142 20.61 47.66 -1.98
C TYR A 142 19.19 47.62 -2.56
N LEU A 143 19.09 48.28 -3.71
CA LEU A 143 18.29 48.05 -4.90
C LEU A 143 17.27 46.89 -4.87
N SER A 144 16.00 47.30 -5.01
CA SER A 144 14.97 46.54 -5.73
C SER A 144 15.40 46.31 -7.17
N SER A 145 15.34 45.05 -7.61
CA SER A 145 15.33 44.69 -9.01
C SER A 145 14.13 43.79 -9.26
N GLY A 146 13.06 44.39 -9.77
CA GLY A 146 11.97 43.68 -10.41
C GLY A 146 12.43 43.11 -11.75
N ALA A 147 11.93 41.92 -12.08
CA ALA A 147 11.96 41.40 -13.43
C ALA A 147 10.52 41.07 -13.84
N SER A 148 9.95 42.01 -14.58
CA SER A 148 8.75 41.89 -15.39
C SER A 148 9.03 40.90 -16.53
N GLY A 149 8.17 39.91 -16.71
CA GLY A 149 8.22 38.97 -17.83
C GLY A 149 6.82 38.76 -18.40
N SER A 150 6.39 39.71 -19.22
CA SER A 150 5.19 39.61 -20.05
C SER A 150 5.53 38.92 -21.37
N SER A 151 4.83 37.84 -21.72
CA SER A 151 4.50 37.55 -23.12
C SER A 151 3.36 36.53 -23.20
N ALA A 152 2.17 37.06 -23.45
CA ALA A 152 1.02 36.32 -23.91
C ALA A 152 1.22 35.94 -25.39
N GLY A 153 1.21 34.64 -25.69
CA GLY A 153 1.14 34.09 -27.05
C GLY A 153 -0.21 33.40 -27.23
N SER A 154 -1.15 34.08 -27.89
CA SER A 154 -2.47 33.56 -28.26
C SER A 154 -2.42 33.02 -29.69
N ILE A 155 -2.72 31.73 -29.85
CA ILE A 155 -3.07 31.03 -31.09
C ILE A 155 -4.13 30.02 -30.62
N GLY A 156 -5.41 30.03 -31.01
CA GLY A 156 -5.97 30.22 -32.33
C GLY A 156 -6.47 28.86 -32.84
N ALA A 157 -7.69 28.43 -32.46
CA ALA A 157 -8.38 27.32 -33.11
C ALA A 157 -9.91 27.46 -32.94
N ALA A 158 -10.55 27.93 -34.00
CA ALA A 158 -11.98 27.82 -34.24
C ALA A 158 -12.30 26.43 -34.84
N THR A 159 -13.42 25.83 -34.44
CA THR A 159 -14.42 25.15 -35.29
C THR A 159 -15.34 24.29 -34.41
N ALA A 160 -16.53 24.81 -34.10
CA ALA A 160 -17.63 23.99 -33.60
C ALA A 160 -18.84 24.23 -34.52
N GLY A 161 -19.06 23.27 -35.41
CA GLY A 161 -20.26 23.18 -36.22
C GLY A 161 -21.42 22.64 -35.40
N ALA A 162 -22.57 23.26 -35.58
CA ALA A 162 -23.85 22.82 -35.06
C ALA A 162 -24.25 21.44 -35.60
N SER A 163 -24.91 20.62 -34.78
CA SER A 163 -26.02 19.81 -35.27
C SER A 163 -27.03 19.48 -34.18
N THR A 164 -28.26 19.53 -34.63
CA THR A 164 -29.57 19.65 -33.99
C THR A 164 -30.13 18.33 -33.43
N CYS A 165 -30.84 18.49 -32.30
CA CYS A 165 -32.03 17.80 -31.77
C CYS A 165 -32.53 16.46 -32.38
N VAL A 166 -32.93 15.51 -31.51
CA VAL A 166 -34.32 14.99 -31.43
C VAL A 166 -34.64 14.57 -29.98
N SER A 167 -35.84 14.97 -29.54
CA SER A 167 -36.55 14.75 -28.28
C SER A 167 -36.82 13.28 -27.90
N GLY A 168 -37.10 13.04 -26.60
CA GLY A 168 -37.80 11.81 -26.21
C GLY A 168 -37.98 11.53 -24.70
N VAL A 169 -38.96 12.21 -24.10
CA VAL A 169 -39.90 11.71 -23.06
C VAL A 169 -39.42 11.44 -21.62
N VAL A 170 -39.84 12.38 -20.79
CA VAL A 170 -40.22 12.41 -19.35
C VAL A 170 -40.73 11.08 -18.74
N CYS A 171 -40.23 10.74 -17.55
CA CYS A 171 -41.03 10.20 -16.44
C CYS A 171 -40.41 10.65 -15.11
N MET A 172 -41.08 11.60 -14.45
CA MET A 172 -40.83 11.97 -13.06
C MET A 172 -41.63 11.04 -12.15
N GLN A 173 -40.98 10.45 -11.14
CA GLN A 173 -41.69 9.94 -9.97
C GLN A 173 -40.98 10.39 -8.68
N ASN A 174 -41.61 11.38 -8.06
CA ASN A 174 -41.49 11.76 -6.67
C ASN A 174 -41.75 10.55 -5.76
N THR A 175 -40.92 10.35 -4.75
CA THR A 175 -41.33 9.66 -3.53
C THR A 175 -41.05 10.57 -2.34
N SER A 176 -42.14 10.96 -1.71
CA SER A 176 -42.26 11.82 -0.54
C SER A 176 -41.88 11.05 0.72
N SER A 177 -41.00 11.64 1.54
CA SER A 177 -40.73 11.24 2.92
C SER A 177 -41.59 12.06 3.88
N PRO A 178 -42.29 11.44 4.84
CA PRO A 178 -42.80 12.13 6.01
C PRO A 178 -42.09 11.63 7.27
N PHE A 179 -41.44 12.50 8.02
CA PHE A 179 -41.43 12.53 9.50
C PHE A 179 -40.49 13.65 9.96
N GLU A 180 -41.07 14.85 10.10
CA GLU A 180 -40.45 16.00 10.72
C GLU A 180 -40.99 16.07 12.15
N MET A 181 -40.14 15.86 13.16
CA MET A 181 -40.46 16.17 14.55
C MET A 181 -39.46 17.21 15.06
N GLN A 182 -40.01 18.41 15.23
CA GLN A 182 -39.41 19.58 15.88
C GLN A 182 -39.02 19.28 17.33
N SER A 183 -37.78 19.63 17.68
CA SER A 183 -37.43 19.99 19.06
C SER A 183 -36.55 21.23 19.04
N GLN A 184 -37.17 22.36 19.37
CA GLN A 184 -36.54 23.64 19.67
C GLN A 184 -35.69 23.50 20.95
N ILE A 185 -34.42 23.91 20.89
CA ILE A 185 -33.64 24.24 22.10
C ILE A 185 -33.22 25.70 21.97
N GLN A 186 -33.75 26.51 22.89
CA GLN A 186 -33.44 27.92 23.11
C GLN A 186 -31.98 28.10 23.50
N THR A 187 -31.28 29.01 22.83
CA THR A 187 -30.04 29.61 23.31
C THR A 187 -30.35 30.91 24.05
N PRO A 188 -29.81 31.16 25.25
CA PRO A 188 -29.94 32.46 25.88
C PRO A 188 -28.94 33.44 25.26
N GLN A 189 -29.48 34.59 24.85
CA GLN A 189 -28.74 35.78 24.46
C GLN A 189 -27.91 36.30 25.64
N SER A 190 -26.64 36.63 25.39
CA SER A 190 -25.84 37.47 26.29
C SER A 190 -25.41 38.72 25.54
N VAL A 191 -25.96 39.85 25.99
CA VAL A 191 -25.57 41.20 25.61
C VAL A 191 -24.71 41.73 26.75
N LYS A 192 -23.47 42.13 26.47
CA LYS A 192 -22.85 43.38 26.98
C LYS A 192 -21.41 43.54 26.50
N SER A 193 -21.20 44.65 25.81
CA SER A 193 -19.94 45.35 25.60
C SER A 193 -19.31 45.78 26.93
N PHE A 194 -17.99 45.65 27.06
CA PHE A 194 -17.14 46.56 27.82
C PHE A 194 -15.68 46.39 27.36
N ASP A 195 -15.13 47.46 26.78
CA ASP A 195 -13.69 47.77 26.78
C ASP A 195 -13.28 48.15 28.22
N PRO A 196 -12.10 47.77 28.72
CA PRO A 196 -10.95 48.64 28.48
C PRO A 196 -9.58 47.96 28.36
N THR A 197 -8.74 48.63 27.57
CA THR A 197 -7.28 48.72 27.64
C THR A 197 -6.65 48.33 28.98
N THR A 198 -5.94 47.19 29.02
CA THR A 198 -4.76 46.99 29.87
C THR A 198 -3.85 45.91 29.28
N GLN A 199 -2.66 46.31 28.83
CA GLN A 199 -1.64 45.44 28.25
C GLN A 199 -1.06 44.51 29.33
N PHE A 200 -1.30 43.20 29.20
CA PHE A 200 -0.49 42.17 29.83
C PHE A 200 0.29 41.44 28.75
N ASN A 201 1.60 41.68 28.69
CA ASN A 201 2.53 40.93 27.86
C ASN A 201 2.65 39.50 28.42
N THR A 202 2.09 38.54 27.71
CA THR A 202 2.27 37.12 28.00
C THR A 202 3.59 36.61 27.42
N VAL A 203 4.33 35.86 28.24
CA VAL A 203 5.65 35.24 27.95
C VAL A 203 5.63 34.29 26.73
N PHE A 204 4.46 33.99 26.17
CA PHE A 204 4.28 33.08 25.04
C PHE A 204 4.33 33.77 23.66
N ASP A 205 4.46 35.11 23.59
CA ASP A 205 4.56 35.85 22.32
C ASP A 205 6.00 36.19 21.91
N LEU A 206 7.01 35.72 22.64
CA LEU A 206 8.41 35.84 22.23
C LEU A 206 8.78 34.71 21.26
N PRO A 207 9.39 35.02 20.10
CA PRO A 207 9.89 33.98 19.21
C PRO A 207 10.97 33.15 19.92
N PRO A 208 11.02 31.83 19.69
CA PRO A 208 12.02 30.98 20.34
C PRO A 208 13.44 31.47 20.03
N PRO A 209 14.35 31.45 21.03
CA PRO A 209 15.72 31.93 20.85
C PRO A 209 16.42 31.10 19.76
N LYS A 210 17.02 31.80 18.78
CA LYS A 210 17.83 31.17 17.74
C LYS A 210 19.13 30.68 18.36
N PHE A 211 19.37 29.38 18.30
CA PHE A 211 20.67 28.80 18.62
C PHE A 211 21.60 28.99 17.42
N GLU A 212 22.55 29.91 17.53
CA GLU A 212 23.69 29.97 16.60
C GLU A 212 24.65 28.82 16.93
N ILE A 213 24.61 27.77 16.12
CA ILE A 213 25.60 26.70 16.13
C ILE A 213 26.84 27.26 15.44
N SER A 214 27.85 27.60 16.24
CA SER A 214 29.15 28.05 15.76
C SER A 214 29.75 27.01 14.82
N ALA A 215 29.89 27.34 13.54
CA ALA A 215 30.64 26.55 12.58
C ALA A 215 32.11 26.50 13.03
N GLY A 216 32.61 25.29 13.28
CA GLY A 216 34.01 25.06 13.64
C GLY A 216 34.96 25.40 12.49
N PRO A 217 36.26 25.62 12.79
CA PRO A 217 37.22 26.10 11.83
C PRO A 217 37.48 25.08 10.72
N SER A 218 37.43 25.57 9.48
CA SER A 218 37.81 24.85 8.27
C SER A 218 39.30 24.52 8.30
N TYR A 219 39.64 23.24 8.48
CA TYR A 219 41.00 22.76 8.25
C TYR A 219 41.20 22.54 6.76
N THR A 220 42.13 23.28 6.17
CA THR A 220 42.67 23.04 4.82
C THR A 220 43.48 21.75 4.83
N ALA A 221 42.96 20.70 4.21
CA ALA A 221 43.69 19.45 3.98
C ALA A 221 44.34 19.45 2.59
N HIS A 222 45.66 19.39 2.58
CA HIS A 222 46.46 18.98 1.42
C HIS A 222 46.23 17.49 1.15
N THR A 223 45.92 17.15 -0.10
CA THR A 223 45.81 15.78 -0.62
C THR A 223 47.18 15.23 -1.02
N PRO A 224 47.54 14.02 -0.58
CA PRO A 224 48.37 13.13 -1.36
C PRO A 224 47.51 12.00 -1.95
N ALA A 225 47.73 11.72 -3.23
CA ALA A 225 47.07 10.69 -4.00
C ALA A 225 47.57 9.29 -3.63
N VAL A 226 46.66 8.39 -3.24
CA VAL A 226 46.84 6.92 -3.20
C VAL A 226 45.45 6.24 -3.29
N PRO A 227 45.33 4.93 -3.61
CA PRO A 227 44.46 4.45 -4.67
C PRO A 227 43.14 3.86 -4.15
N SER A 228 42.13 3.94 -5.00
CA SER A 228 40.81 3.34 -4.81
C SER A 228 40.88 1.82 -4.71
N ASP A 229 40.70 1.27 -3.52
CA ASP A 229 40.00 0.00 -3.32
C ASP A 229 39.70 -0.19 -1.82
N LEU A 230 38.48 -0.64 -1.54
CA LEU A 230 37.95 -1.07 -0.23
C LEU A 230 37.53 0.05 0.77
N ALA A 231 36.30 0.56 0.61
CA ALA A 231 35.50 1.05 1.74
C ALA A 231 33.98 0.86 1.49
N PRO A 232 33.19 0.45 2.52
CA PRO A 232 31.79 0.06 2.37
C PRO A 232 30.87 1.29 2.41
N ASN A 233 30.03 1.42 1.38
CA ASN A 233 29.01 2.48 1.30
C ASN A 233 27.85 2.18 2.27
N LEU A 234 27.71 3.03 3.28
CA LEU A 234 26.53 3.12 4.12
C LEU A 234 25.53 4.09 3.47
N GLU A 235 24.98 3.72 2.31
CA GLU A 235 23.87 4.45 1.70
C GLU A 235 22.54 4.00 2.30
N ARG A 236 21.94 4.94 3.03
CA ARG A 236 20.68 4.81 3.74
C ARG A 236 19.52 5.08 2.77
N GLY A 237 18.82 4.03 2.36
CA GLY A 237 17.36 4.04 2.24
C GLY A 237 16.69 4.57 0.96
N LYS A 238 17.33 4.53 -0.21
CA LYS A 238 16.66 4.88 -1.49
C LYS A 238 16.19 3.69 -2.35
N ASP A 239 16.62 2.46 -2.05
CA ASP A 239 16.32 1.29 -2.91
C ASP A 239 15.19 0.38 -2.41
N VAL A 240 14.41 0.81 -1.40
CA VAL A 240 13.26 0.03 -0.92
C VAL A 240 12.12 -0.02 -1.97
N PHE A 241 12.18 0.89 -2.96
CA PHE A 241 11.23 0.98 -4.07
C PHE A 241 11.95 0.98 -5.41
N ASN A 242 12.44 -0.18 -5.84
CA ASN A 242 12.52 -0.46 -7.27
C ASN A 242 11.56 -1.60 -7.67
N PRO A 243 10.22 -1.42 -7.57
CA PRO A 243 9.26 -2.41 -8.05
C PRO A 243 9.19 -2.44 -9.58
N MET A 244 9.76 -1.43 -10.26
CA MET A 244 9.79 -1.33 -11.72
C MET A 244 10.67 -2.39 -12.39
N GLY A 245 11.55 -3.08 -11.65
CA GLY A 245 12.31 -4.21 -12.18
C GLY A 245 11.46 -5.45 -12.51
N TYR A 246 10.23 -5.54 -11.97
CA TYR A 246 9.37 -6.73 -12.13
C TYR A 246 8.04 -6.46 -12.84
N ILE A 247 7.58 -5.20 -12.93
CA ILE A 247 6.49 -4.84 -13.85
C ILE A 247 7.08 -4.53 -15.23
N THR A 248 7.89 -5.46 -15.76
CA THR A 248 7.75 -5.69 -17.19
C THR A 248 6.29 -6.13 -17.30
N ILE A 249 5.46 -5.48 -18.12
CA ILE A 249 4.31 -6.17 -18.68
C ILE A 249 4.96 -7.30 -19.44
N ALA A 250 5.28 -8.39 -18.73
CA ALA A 250 5.89 -9.57 -19.27
C ALA A 250 4.98 -9.87 -20.43
N ASN A 251 5.56 -9.77 -21.60
CA ASN A 251 4.91 -10.01 -22.86
C ASN A 251 4.04 -11.24 -22.61
N MET A 252 2.71 -11.07 -22.48
CA MET A 252 1.82 -12.18 -22.10
C MET A 252 1.83 -13.28 -23.17
N THR A 253 2.58 -13.05 -24.24
CA THR A 253 3.31 -14.04 -25.02
C THR A 253 4.43 -14.70 -24.19
N GLY A 254 4.07 -15.47 -23.15
CA GLY A 254 4.92 -16.59 -22.76
C GLY A 254 5.15 -17.48 -24.00
N PRO A 255 6.27 -18.23 -24.09
CA PRO A 255 6.52 -19.12 -25.20
C PRO A 255 5.28 -19.97 -25.42
N ALA A 256 4.79 -20.03 -26.66
CA ALA A 256 3.63 -20.81 -27.04
C ALA A 256 3.82 -22.25 -26.55
N HIS A 257 3.27 -22.56 -25.38
CA HIS A 257 3.22 -23.91 -24.86
C HIS A 257 2.40 -24.70 -25.87
N SER A 258 3.07 -25.66 -26.51
CA SER A 258 2.52 -26.54 -27.52
C SER A 258 1.17 -27.11 -27.09
N ASP A 259 0.12 -26.67 -27.80
CA ASP A 259 -1.24 -27.20 -27.75
C ASP A 259 -1.23 -28.71 -28.08
N ALA A 260 -1.17 -29.59 -27.07
CA ALA A 260 -1.46 -31.02 -27.30
C ALA A 260 -1.75 -31.88 -26.06
N SER A 261 -1.63 -31.38 -24.83
CA SER A 261 -2.01 -32.16 -23.66
C SER A 261 -3.14 -31.47 -22.92
N LEU A 262 -4.29 -32.16 -22.82
CA LEU A 262 -5.36 -31.91 -21.85
C LEU A 262 -4.81 -32.13 -20.42
N GLY A 263 -3.76 -31.37 -20.08
CA GLY A 263 -3.09 -31.42 -18.79
C GLY A 263 -4.11 -31.01 -17.75
N ALA A 264 -4.26 -31.85 -16.72
CA ALA A 264 -5.09 -31.55 -15.58
C ALA A 264 -4.75 -30.15 -15.07
N VAL A 265 -5.72 -29.24 -15.11
CA VAL A 265 -5.55 -27.86 -14.62
C VAL A 265 -5.18 -27.93 -13.14
N ASN A 266 -3.97 -27.46 -12.80
CA ASN A 266 -3.48 -27.49 -11.43
C ASN A 266 -3.98 -26.25 -10.68
N TYR A 267 -5.26 -26.29 -10.27
CA TYR A 267 -5.91 -25.20 -9.56
C TYR A 267 -5.18 -24.80 -8.26
N HIS A 268 -4.51 -25.74 -7.59
CA HIS A 268 -3.75 -25.43 -6.36
C HIS A 268 -2.58 -24.48 -6.65
N GLN A 269 -1.83 -24.73 -7.73
CA GLN A 269 -0.74 -23.84 -8.13
C GLN A 269 -1.28 -22.46 -8.52
N ASP A 270 -2.36 -22.42 -9.28
CA ASP A 270 -2.98 -21.16 -9.71
C ASP A 270 -3.50 -20.34 -8.52
N MET A 271 -4.13 -21.00 -7.54
CA MET A 271 -4.58 -20.38 -6.30
C MET A 271 -3.41 -19.85 -5.45
N ALA A 272 -2.29 -20.59 -5.37
CA ALA A 272 -1.09 -20.15 -4.66
C ALA A 272 -0.43 -18.94 -5.34
N ASN A 273 -0.36 -18.95 -6.67
CA ASN A 273 0.11 -17.83 -7.48
C ASN A 273 -0.76 -16.59 -7.26
N PHE A 274 -2.09 -16.75 -7.30
CA PHE A 274 -3.04 -15.70 -6.98
C PHE A 274 -2.80 -15.13 -5.58
N SER A 275 -2.70 -15.97 -4.54
CA SER A 275 -2.53 -15.52 -3.16
C SER A 275 -1.26 -14.69 -2.99
N THR A 276 -0.16 -15.12 -3.61
CA THR A 276 1.12 -14.41 -3.59
C THR A 276 1.02 -13.03 -4.25
N ARG A 277 0.45 -12.96 -5.46
CA ARG A 277 0.28 -11.69 -6.18
C ARG A 277 -0.71 -10.76 -5.49
N PHE A 278 -1.82 -11.29 -5.00
CA PHE A 278 -2.82 -10.51 -4.27
C PHE A 278 -2.22 -9.91 -2.99
N LEU A 279 -1.43 -10.68 -2.23
CA LEU A 279 -0.68 -10.16 -1.08
C LEU A 279 0.29 -9.04 -1.50
N GLY A 280 1.02 -9.22 -2.60
CA GLY A 280 1.89 -8.19 -3.18
C GLY A 280 1.14 -6.90 -3.50
N LEU A 281 -0.01 -7.02 -4.18
CA LEU A 281 -0.87 -5.89 -4.55
C LEU A 281 -1.39 -5.14 -3.32
N MET A 282 -1.92 -5.85 -2.32
CA MET A 282 -2.39 -5.24 -1.07
C MET A 282 -1.25 -4.52 -0.34
N ARG A 283 -0.04 -5.10 -0.36
CA ARG A 283 1.16 -4.48 0.22
C ARG A 283 1.55 -3.20 -0.52
N MET A 284 1.47 -3.17 -1.86
CA MET A 284 1.75 -1.94 -2.61
C MET A 284 0.81 -0.79 -2.19
N ALA A 285 -0.49 -1.07 -2.03
CA ALA A 285 -1.46 -0.09 -1.57
C ALA A 285 -1.20 0.38 -0.11
N GLU A 286 -0.80 -0.54 0.77
CA GLU A 286 -0.41 -0.20 2.15
C GLU A 286 0.81 0.73 2.17
N ILE A 287 1.87 0.39 1.44
CA ILE A 287 3.07 1.22 1.43
C ILE A 287 2.80 2.57 0.75
N PHE A 288 1.98 2.61 -0.30
CA PHE A 288 1.53 3.87 -0.89
C PHE A 288 0.91 4.81 0.15
N GLY A 289 -0.03 4.29 0.96
CA GLY A 289 -0.70 5.06 1.99
C GLY A 289 0.29 5.59 3.04
N GLN A 290 1.25 4.76 3.46
CA GLN A 290 2.27 5.15 4.43
C GLN A 290 3.25 6.18 3.88
N THR A 291 3.73 6.00 2.65
CA THR A 291 4.73 6.87 2.02
C THR A 291 4.15 8.22 1.63
N HIS A 292 2.94 8.26 1.07
CA HIS A 292 2.41 9.46 0.43
C HIS A 292 1.32 10.18 1.23
N ALA A 293 0.70 9.50 2.20
CA ALA A 293 -0.49 10.03 2.86
C ALA A 293 -0.55 9.79 4.37
N SER A 294 0.57 9.49 5.04
CA SER A 294 0.59 9.29 6.50
C SER A 294 0.48 10.59 7.30
N LEU A 295 0.87 11.74 6.74
CA LEU A 295 0.83 13.03 7.44
C LEU A 295 -0.55 13.69 7.31
N PRO A 296 -1.28 13.90 8.43
CA PRO A 296 -2.58 14.55 8.40
C PRO A 296 -2.45 16.06 8.16
N ASN A 297 -3.40 16.64 7.43
CA ASN A 297 -3.45 18.08 7.18
C ASN A 297 -4.88 18.56 7.31
N ILE A 298 -5.27 18.94 8.52
CA ILE A 298 -6.64 19.34 8.87
C ILE A 298 -7.18 20.43 7.93
N PHE A 299 -6.33 21.38 7.51
CA PHE A 299 -6.72 22.45 6.61
C PHE A 299 -7.08 21.93 5.22
N LEU A 300 -6.23 21.09 4.61
CA LEU A 300 -6.52 20.48 3.32
C LEU A 300 -7.68 19.48 3.40
N ASP A 301 -7.73 18.68 4.46
CA ASP A 301 -8.76 17.66 4.66
C ASP A 301 -10.16 18.28 4.81
N SER A 302 -10.26 19.43 5.49
CA SER A 302 -11.53 20.15 5.61
C SER A 302 -12.06 20.70 4.27
N ARG A 303 -11.13 20.97 3.34
CA ARG A 303 -11.37 21.55 2.01
C ARG A 303 -11.51 20.52 0.89
N LEU A 304 -11.53 19.23 1.21
CA LEU A 304 -11.78 18.20 0.22
C LEU A 304 -13.13 18.42 -0.48
N ASP A 305 -13.15 18.22 -1.78
CA ASP A 305 -14.37 18.32 -2.58
C ASP A 305 -15.39 17.24 -2.16
N ASP A 306 -16.68 17.53 -2.36
CA ASP A 306 -17.77 16.63 -1.97
C ASP A 306 -17.65 15.23 -2.59
N PRO A 307 -17.27 15.04 -3.87
CA PRO A 307 -17.07 13.69 -4.43
C PRO A 307 -15.98 12.88 -3.74
N VAL A 308 -14.95 13.54 -3.20
CA VAL A 308 -13.89 12.89 -2.43
C VAL A 308 -14.41 12.48 -1.05
N LYS A 309 -15.14 13.38 -0.38
CA LYS A 309 -15.79 13.09 0.91
C LYS A 309 -16.79 11.93 0.78
N ASP A 310 -17.64 11.95 -0.23
CA ASP A 310 -18.63 10.90 -0.51
C ASP A 310 -17.96 9.56 -0.76
N TYR A 311 -16.88 9.54 -1.54
CA TYR A 311 -16.08 8.36 -1.76
C TYR A 311 -15.50 7.81 -0.44
N LEU A 312 -14.91 8.66 0.40
CA LEU A 312 -14.34 8.24 1.68
C LEU A 312 -15.41 7.75 2.68
N MET A 313 -16.63 8.33 2.60
CA MET A 313 -17.79 7.88 3.37
C MET A 313 -18.38 6.56 2.86
N ALA A 314 -18.20 6.23 1.57
CA ALA A 314 -18.55 4.91 1.05
C ALA A 314 -17.53 3.84 1.48
N VAL A 315 -16.25 4.23 1.57
CA VAL A 315 -15.17 3.36 2.04
C VAL A 315 -15.31 3.04 3.53
N SER A 316 -15.77 3.98 4.36
CA SER A 316 -15.96 3.81 5.81
C SER A 316 -17.05 4.74 6.33
N SER A 317 -17.66 4.43 7.49
CA SER A 317 -18.68 5.30 8.08
C SER A 317 -18.22 6.75 8.27
N ARG A 318 -19.15 7.71 8.07
CA ARG A 318 -18.88 9.16 8.15
C ARG A 318 -18.12 9.59 9.39
N SER A 319 -18.51 9.08 10.57
CA SER A 319 -17.85 9.43 11.84
C SER A 319 -16.43 8.87 11.93
N GLN A 320 -16.18 7.68 11.39
CA GLN A 320 -14.86 7.05 11.42
C GLN A 320 -13.90 7.68 10.41
N ALA A 321 -14.38 8.02 9.21
CA ALA A 321 -13.53 8.60 8.16
C ALA A 321 -12.77 9.85 8.64
N SER A 322 -13.47 10.76 9.32
CA SER A 322 -12.84 11.98 9.88
C SER A 322 -11.78 11.67 10.95
N ILE A 323 -12.07 10.75 11.87
CA ILE A 323 -11.14 10.34 12.93
C ILE A 323 -9.88 9.67 12.34
N LEU A 324 -10.07 8.81 11.35
CA LEU A 324 -8.99 8.04 10.74
C LEU A 324 -8.07 8.91 9.88
N ILE A 325 -8.64 9.88 9.14
CA ILE A 325 -7.90 10.86 8.32
C ILE A 325 -7.10 11.83 9.20
N GLY A 326 -7.67 12.24 10.33
CA GLY A 326 -7.07 13.20 11.24
C GLY A 326 -5.93 12.65 12.09
N ASN A 327 -5.68 11.34 12.08
CA ASN A 327 -4.67 10.69 12.92
C ASN A 327 -3.54 10.08 12.05
N ALA A 328 -2.31 10.56 12.26
CA ALA A 328 -1.14 10.15 11.49
C ALA A 328 -0.87 8.64 11.50
N SER A 329 -1.18 7.97 12.61
CA SER A 329 -0.98 6.52 12.76
C SER A 329 -1.96 5.67 11.95
N THR A 330 -3.13 6.22 11.60
CA THR A 330 -4.20 5.49 10.91
C THR A 330 -4.46 5.99 9.50
N ARG A 331 -4.04 7.22 9.17
CA ARG A 331 -4.31 7.87 7.89
C ARG A 331 -3.77 7.07 6.71
N GLY A 332 -2.52 6.60 6.80
CA GLY A 332 -1.92 5.77 5.75
C GLY A 332 -2.70 4.49 5.49
N PHE A 333 -3.14 3.80 6.55
CA PHE A 333 -4.00 2.61 6.44
C PHE A 333 -5.40 2.92 5.89
N PHE A 334 -5.94 4.10 6.20
CA PHE A 334 -7.22 4.54 5.65
C PHE A 334 -7.15 4.80 4.14
N VAL A 335 -6.06 5.43 3.68
CA VAL A 335 -5.80 5.63 2.25
C VAL A 335 -5.58 4.29 1.56
N ALA A 336 -4.85 3.36 2.18
CA ALA A 336 -4.68 2.00 1.66
C ALA A 336 -6.02 1.27 1.53
N ARG A 337 -6.90 1.33 2.54
CA ARG A 337 -8.28 0.81 2.47
C ARG A 337 -9.03 1.42 1.31
N ALA A 338 -8.94 2.74 1.14
CA ALA A 338 -9.65 3.44 0.08
C ALA A 338 -9.18 2.97 -1.30
N ILE A 339 -7.87 2.77 -1.51
CA ILE A 339 -7.33 2.18 -2.75
C ILE A 339 -7.86 0.76 -2.93
N ASN A 340 -7.71 -0.11 -1.93
CA ASN A 340 -8.14 -1.51 -1.99
C ASN A 340 -9.64 -1.64 -2.28
N TRP A 341 -10.47 -0.80 -1.66
CA TRP A 341 -11.91 -0.76 -1.92
C TRP A 341 -12.21 -0.48 -3.40
N TYR A 342 -11.54 0.50 -4.02
CA TYR A 342 -11.68 0.77 -5.45
C TYR A 342 -11.18 -0.39 -6.32
N LEU A 343 -10.04 -0.99 -5.98
CA LEU A 343 -9.51 -2.13 -6.73
C LEU A 343 -10.54 -3.26 -6.78
N ILE A 344 -11.12 -3.61 -5.63
CA ILE A 344 -12.13 -4.67 -5.52
C ILE A 344 -13.43 -4.28 -6.23
N GLU A 345 -13.88 -3.04 -6.08
CA GLU A 345 -15.16 -2.60 -6.65
C GLU A 345 -15.12 -2.32 -8.16
N LYS A 346 -13.96 -1.98 -8.72
CA LYS A 346 -13.86 -1.45 -10.09
C LYS A 346 -12.86 -2.18 -10.98
N VAL A 347 -11.79 -2.76 -10.43
CA VAL A 347 -10.67 -3.32 -11.23
C VAL A 347 -10.64 -4.84 -11.20
N LEU A 348 -10.69 -5.46 -10.01
CA LEU A 348 -10.69 -6.90 -9.79
C LEU A 348 -12.09 -7.51 -10.04
N LYS A 349 -12.68 -7.16 -11.18
CA LYS A 349 -13.96 -7.67 -11.69
C LYS A 349 -13.80 -8.12 -13.14
N ILE A 350 -14.60 -9.08 -13.58
CA ILE A 350 -14.53 -9.57 -14.97
C ILE A 350 -14.79 -8.47 -16.00
N ASN A 351 -15.48 -7.40 -15.61
CA ASN A 351 -15.71 -6.20 -16.43
C ASN A 351 -14.42 -5.46 -16.84
N ILE A 352 -13.24 -5.91 -16.38
CA ILE A 352 -11.95 -5.34 -16.80
C ILE A 352 -11.72 -5.49 -18.31
N ILE A 353 -12.21 -6.59 -18.92
CA ILE A 353 -12.15 -6.81 -20.38
C ILE A 353 -13.28 -6.13 -21.16
N ARG A 354 -14.25 -5.51 -20.45
CA ARG A 354 -15.43 -4.92 -21.07
C ARG A 354 -15.08 -3.72 -21.96
N GLY A 355 -15.64 -3.72 -23.16
CA GLY A 355 -15.47 -2.70 -24.19
C GLY A 355 -14.43 -3.07 -25.26
N LEU A 356 -13.79 -4.24 -25.16
CA LEU A 356 -12.89 -4.74 -26.21
C LEU A 356 -13.67 -5.43 -27.35
N ASP A 357 -14.72 -6.19 -26.99
CA ASP A 357 -15.58 -6.88 -27.94
C ASP A 357 -17.03 -6.88 -27.43
N ALA A 358 -17.92 -6.19 -28.15
CA ALA A 358 -19.30 -6.02 -27.72
C ALA A 358 -20.11 -7.33 -27.70
N ALA A 359 -19.79 -8.29 -28.59
CA ALA A 359 -20.49 -9.57 -28.62
C ALA A 359 -20.13 -10.40 -27.39
N VAL A 360 -18.84 -10.51 -27.08
CA VAL A 360 -18.36 -11.20 -25.87
C VAL A 360 -18.87 -10.53 -24.59
N ASP A 361 -18.93 -9.19 -24.57
CA ASP A 361 -19.51 -8.46 -23.43
C ASP A 361 -20.97 -8.84 -23.17
N MET A 362 -21.78 -9.01 -24.22
CA MET A 362 -23.17 -9.46 -24.08
C MET A 362 -23.24 -10.89 -23.57
N GLU A 363 -22.45 -11.81 -24.13
CA GLU A 363 -22.43 -13.22 -23.72
C GLU A 363 -22.02 -13.39 -22.26
N ILE A 364 -20.95 -12.69 -21.83
CA ILE A 364 -20.53 -12.66 -20.41
C ILE A 364 -21.65 -12.07 -19.55
N GLY A 365 -22.29 -10.98 -19.98
CA GLY A 365 -23.40 -10.37 -19.26
C GLY A 365 -24.58 -11.31 -19.05
N GLU A 366 -24.95 -12.10 -20.08
CA GLU A 366 -26.02 -13.10 -19.98
C GLU A 366 -25.63 -14.27 -19.08
N MET A 367 -24.40 -14.79 -19.19
CA MET A 367 -23.91 -15.83 -18.28
C MET A 367 -23.92 -15.37 -16.82
N GLN A 368 -23.48 -14.15 -16.53
CA GLN A 368 -23.49 -13.59 -15.16
C GLN A 368 -24.91 -13.49 -14.59
N LYS A 369 -25.91 -13.11 -15.40
CA LYS A 369 -27.31 -13.07 -14.96
C LYS A 369 -27.85 -14.44 -14.60
N GLN A 370 -27.37 -15.50 -15.27
CA GLN A 370 -27.81 -16.87 -15.05
C GLN A 370 -27.09 -17.58 -13.89
N ILE A 371 -25.97 -17.04 -13.39
CA ILE A 371 -25.31 -17.51 -12.16
C ILE A 371 -26.01 -16.88 -10.96
N SER A 372 -27.12 -17.48 -10.52
CA SER A 372 -27.85 -17.12 -9.29
C SER A 372 -27.42 -18.02 -8.13
N SER A 373 -27.94 -17.82 -6.91
CA SER A 373 -27.70 -18.74 -5.78
C SER A 373 -28.18 -20.18 -6.07
N ASP A 374 -29.16 -20.33 -6.95
CA ASP A 374 -29.89 -21.57 -7.17
C ASP A 374 -29.34 -22.37 -8.36
N THR A 375 -28.40 -21.80 -9.12
CA THR A 375 -27.74 -22.48 -10.24
C THR A 375 -26.95 -23.67 -9.73
N SER A 376 -27.26 -24.85 -10.27
CA SER A 376 -26.56 -26.10 -9.93
C SER A 376 -25.05 -25.96 -10.16
N ILE A 377 -24.24 -26.64 -9.32
CA ILE A 377 -22.77 -26.53 -9.34
C ILE A 377 -22.21 -26.86 -10.74
N GLY A 378 -22.74 -27.89 -11.40
CA GLY A 378 -22.29 -28.28 -12.75
C GLY A 378 -22.55 -27.20 -13.81
N ILE A 379 -23.77 -26.62 -13.84
CA ILE A 379 -24.11 -25.53 -14.77
C ILE A 379 -23.26 -24.29 -14.47
N ARG A 380 -23.10 -23.95 -13.19
CA ARG A 380 -22.25 -22.84 -12.74
C ARG A 380 -20.80 -23.02 -13.21
N HIS A 381 -20.23 -24.21 -13.05
CA HIS A 381 -18.88 -24.51 -13.53
C HIS A 381 -18.76 -24.35 -15.05
N LEU A 382 -19.76 -24.82 -15.82
CA LEU A 382 -19.78 -24.67 -17.27
C LEU A 382 -19.79 -23.20 -17.69
N MET A 383 -20.61 -22.36 -17.05
CA MET A 383 -20.66 -20.92 -17.31
C MET A 383 -19.34 -20.23 -16.97
N LEU A 384 -18.74 -20.54 -15.82
CA LEU A 384 -17.43 -20.00 -15.43
C LEU A 384 -16.34 -20.42 -16.40
N ASN A 385 -16.38 -21.65 -16.92
CA ASN A 385 -15.44 -22.12 -17.93
C ASN A 385 -15.61 -21.38 -19.26
N ALA A 386 -16.85 -21.15 -19.70
CA ALA A 386 -17.12 -20.35 -20.90
C ALA A 386 -16.61 -18.91 -20.74
N MET A 387 -16.92 -18.24 -19.62
CA MET A 387 -16.41 -16.91 -19.29
C MET A 387 -14.88 -16.86 -19.30
N ALA A 388 -14.22 -17.85 -18.68
CA ALA A 388 -12.76 -17.95 -18.64
C ALA A 388 -12.15 -18.10 -20.05
N ASN A 389 -12.78 -18.89 -20.93
CA ASN A 389 -12.35 -19.05 -22.31
C ASN A 389 -12.49 -17.74 -23.11
N HIS A 390 -13.54 -16.97 -22.89
CA HIS A 390 -13.67 -15.64 -23.50
C HIS A 390 -12.56 -14.69 -23.06
N VAL A 391 -12.25 -14.63 -21.75
CA VAL A 391 -11.17 -13.79 -21.23
C VAL A 391 -9.82 -14.20 -21.83
N LYS A 392 -9.51 -15.51 -21.88
CA LYS A 392 -8.29 -16.03 -22.51
C LYS A 392 -8.19 -15.71 -24.00
N SER A 393 -9.31 -15.80 -24.72
CA SER A 393 -9.35 -15.48 -26.15
C SER A 393 -9.06 -14.00 -26.38
N LEU A 394 -9.72 -13.13 -25.60
CA LEU A 394 -9.55 -11.69 -25.69
C LEU A 394 -8.13 -11.22 -25.31
N SER A 395 -7.53 -11.83 -24.27
CA SER A 395 -6.18 -11.46 -23.81
C SER A 395 -5.07 -11.81 -24.81
N ARG A 396 -5.34 -12.73 -25.75
CA ARG A 396 -4.42 -13.11 -26.83
C ARG A 396 -4.52 -12.22 -28.07
N ARG A 397 -5.50 -11.31 -28.15
CA ARG A 397 -5.66 -10.42 -29.30
C ARG A 397 -4.54 -9.37 -29.35
N PRO A 398 -4.07 -8.96 -30.54
CA PRO A 398 -2.99 -7.99 -30.68
C PRO A 398 -3.36 -6.59 -30.17
N ASP A 399 -4.65 -6.22 -30.20
CA ASP A 399 -5.16 -4.94 -29.71
C ASP A 399 -5.35 -4.89 -28.18
N PHE A 400 -5.24 -6.03 -27.49
CA PHE A 400 -5.44 -6.14 -26.05
C PHE A 400 -4.50 -5.23 -25.24
N ASN A 401 -3.21 -5.14 -25.63
CA ASN A 401 -2.24 -4.32 -24.89
C ASN A 401 -2.62 -2.82 -24.92
N THR A 402 -3.05 -2.33 -26.09
CA THR A 402 -3.51 -0.95 -26.27
C THR A 402 -4.78 -0.68 -25.47
N PHE A 403 -5.71 -1.64 -25.49
CA PHE A 403 -6.92 -1.58 -24.66
C PHE A 403 -6.58 -1.54 -23.15
N ALA A 404 -5.73 -2.46 -22.67
CA ALA A 404 -5.32 -2.54 -21.28
C ALA A 404 -4.65 -1.24 -20.81
N LYS A 405 -3.74 -0.67 -21.61
CA LYS A 405 -3.11 0.63 -21.30
C LYS A 405 -4.13 1.75 -21.14
N LYS A 406 -5.12 1.85 -22.04
CA LYS A 406 -6.22 2.83 -21.94
C LYS A 406 -7.05 2.60 -20.68
N LYS A 407 -7.37 1.35 -20.36
CA LYS A 407 -8.16 0.96 -19.19
C LYS A 407 -7.43 1.27 -17.88
N ILE A 408 -6.14 0.92 -17.79
CA ILE A 408 -5.26 1.25 -16.67
C ILE A 408 -5.23 2.77 -16.48
N HIS A 409 -4.93 3.53 -17.53
CA HIS A 409 -4.90 4.99 -17.45
C HIS A 409 -6.24 5.57 -16.98
N HIS A 410 -7.36 5.09 -17.52
CA HIS A 410 -8.69 5.51 -17.09
C HIS A 410 -8.92 5.26 -15.58
N HIS A 411 -8.59 4.07 -15.08
CA HIS A 411 -8.75 3.74 -13.67
C HIS A 411 -7.79 4.52 -12.77
N THR A 412 -6.54 4.74 -13.20
CA THR A 412 -5.57 5.57 -12.48
C THR A 412 -6.08 7.01 -12.37
N THR A 413 -6.50 7.63 -13.46
CA THR A 413 -7.06 9.00 -13.45
C THR A 413 -8.27 9.10 -12.54
N LYS A 414 -9.18 8.12 -12.60
CA LYS A 414 -10.37 8.13 -11.77
C LYS A 414 -10.05 7.95 -10.28
N LEU A 415 -9.18 7.01 -9.92
CA LEU A 415 -8.79 6.81 -8.52
C LEU A 415 -7.96 7.99 -7.99
N TRP A 416 -7.08 8.56 -8.82
CA TRP A 416 -6.31 9.75 -8.50
C TRP A 416 -7.20 10.93 -8.11
N SER A 417 -8.35 11.11 -8.77
CA SER A 417 -9.30 12.17 -8.41
C SER A 417 -9.84 12.07 -6.97
N PHE A 418 -9.79 10.88 -6.37
CA PHE A 418 -10.17 10.67 -4.98
C PHE A 418 -8.98 10.68 -4.01
N ILE A 419 -7.86 10.07 -4.41
CA ILE A 419 -6.72 9.82 -3.51
C ILE A 419 -5.65 10.90 -3.60
N GLY A 420 -5.46 11.52 -4.77
CA GLY A 420 -4.47 12.58 -4.99
C GLY A 420 -4.55 13.73 -3.98
N PRO A 421 -5.76 14.26 -3.67
CA PRO A 421 -5.93 15.32 -2.67
C PRO A 421 -5.52 14.95 -1.23
N LEU A 422 -5.37 13.66 -0.91
CA LEU A 422 -4.99 13.19 0.42
C LEU A 422 -3.47 13.13 0.64
N GLY A 423 -2.69 13.31 -0.43
CA GLY A 423 -1.23 13.36 -0.39
C GLY A 423 -0.74 14.61 0.36
N HIS A 424 0.37 14.47 1.10
CA HIS A 424 0.90 15.56 1.93
C HIS A 424 1.94 16.44 1.23
N ASP A 425 2.61 15.93 0.19
CA ASP A 425 3.68 16.63 -0.51
C ASP A 425 3.32 16.90 -1.98
N SER A 426 3.07 18.18 -2.31
CA SER A 426 2.80 18.62 -3.68
C SER A 426 3.98 18.41 -4.62
N ALA A 427 5.22 18.44 -4.11
CA ALA A 427 6.41 18.21 -4.93
C ALA A 427 6.54 16.74 -5.34
N ASN A 428 5.94 15.82 -4.56
CA ASN A 428 6.02 14.38 -4.79
C ASN A 428 4.84 13.81 -5.60
N GLN A 429 3.97 14.65 -6.16
CA GLN A 429 2.77 14.20 -6.86
C GLN A 429 3.06 13.29 -8.05
N ASN A 430 4.17 13.51 -8.78
CA ASN A 430 4.55 12.63 -9.89
C ASN A 430 4.88 11.21 -9.42
N ASN A 431 5.64 11.06 -8.33
CA ASN A 431 5.99 9.73 -7.81
C ASN A 431 4.75 9.03 -7.26
N MET A 432 3.89 9.77 -6.55
CA MET A 432 2.60 9.24 -6.09
C MET A 432 1.73 8.81 -7.28
N TRP A 433 1.67 9.56 -8.39
CA TRP A 433 0.96 9.13 -9.59
C TRP A 433 1.53 7.84 -10.17
N VAL A 434 2.85 7.75 -10.30
CA VAL A 434 3.55 6.56 -10.84
C VAL A 434 3.29 5.34 -9.98
N ASP A 435 3.38 5.45 -8.66
CA ASP A 435 3.10 4.36 -7.74
C ASP A 435 1.63 3.92 -7.80
N LEU A 436 0.69 4.86 -7.90
CA LEU A 436 -0.73 4.54 -8.08
C LEU A 436 -0.98 3.83 -9.41
N GLN A 437 -0.32 4.28 -10.48
CA GLN A 437 -0.40 3.64 -11.79
C GLN A 437 0.15 2.21 -11.74
N ALA A 438 1.24 1.97 -11.02
CA ALA A 438 1.80 0.63 -10.82
C ALA A 438 0.82 -0.29 -10.07
N ILE A 439 0.15 0.21 -9.02
CA ILE A 439 -0.90 -0.53 -8.30
C ILE A 439 -2.04 -0.92 -9.25
N ILE A 440 -2.53 0.01 -10.07
CA ILE A 440 -3.63 -0.25 -11.01
C ILE A 440 -3.22 -1.22 -12.11
N ALA A 441 -1.98 -1.11 -12.61
CA ALA A 441 -1.44 -2.02 -13.60
C ALA A 441 -1.35 -3.46 -13.06
N GLU A 442 -0.82 -3.64 -11.84
CA GLU A 442 -0.75 -4.95 -11.19
C GLU A 442 -2.15 -5.54 -10.94
N ALA A 443 -3.08 -4.72 -10.44
CA ALA A 443 -4.47 -5.13 -10.25
C ALA A 443 -5.16 -5.54 -11.56
N HIS A 444 -4.91 -4.82 -12.66
CA HIS A 444 -5.45 -5.16 -13.97
C HIS A 444 -4.90 -6.51 -14.47
N CYS A 445 -3.58 -6.72 -14.37
CA CYS A 445 -2.97 -8.01 -14.74
C CYS A 445 -3.54 -9.15 -13.91
N LEU A 446 -3.63 -8.97 -12.59
CA LEU A 446 -4.19 -9.97 -11.68
C LEU A 446 -5.66 -10.28 -12.01
N ALA A 447 -6.48 -9.28 -12.34
CA ALA A 447 -7.87 -9.48 -12.74
C ALA A 447 -7.99 -10.36 -14.00
N VAL A 448 -7.15 -10.11 -15.01
CA VAL A 448 -7.15 -10.90 -16.26
C VAL A 448 -6.80 -12.36 -15.97
N GLU A 449 -5.82 -12.61 -15.11
CA GLU A 449 -5.44 -13.97 -14.70
C GLU A 449 -6.54 -14.65 -13.87
N MET A 450 -7.10 -13.97 -12.88
CA MET A 450 -8.21 -14.47 -12.06
C MET A 450 -9.37 -14.95 -12.93
N TYR A 451 -9.83 -14.10 -13.86
CA TYR A 451 -10.97 -14.40 -14.71
C TYR A 451 -10.61 -15.23 -15.94
N SER A 452 -9.35 -15.62 -16.10
CA SER A 452 -8.94 -16.68 -17.02
C SER A 452 -9.09 -18.08 -16.40
N LEU A 453 -9.54 -18.18 -15.15
CA LEU A 453 -9.79 -19.45 -14.48
C LEU A 453 -11.28 -19.64 -14.20
N PRO A 454 -11.82 -20.88 -14.27
CA PRO A 454 -13.22 -21.18 -13.96
C PRO A 454 -13.48 -21.22 -12.43
N LEU A 455 -12.98 -20.22 -11.71
CA LEU A 455 -13.05 -20.10 -10.25
C LEU A 455 -13.95 -18.92 -9.86
N GLU A 456 -14.63 -19.03 -8.71
CA GLU A 456 -15.37 -17.91 -8.14
C GLU A 456 -14.55 -17.24 -7.04
N TYR A 457 -14.45 -15.92 -7.12
CA TYR A 457 -13.72 -15.10 -6.17
C TYR A 457 -14.71 -14.29 -5.34
N ARG A 458 -14.57 -14.35 -4.01
CA ARG A 458 -15.36 -13.57 -3.07
C ARG A 458 -14.43 -12.72 -2.22
N PHE A 459 -14.68 -11.41 -2.25
CA PHE A 459 -13.95 -10.41 -1.49
C PHE A 459 -14.88 -9.80 -0.45
N GLU A 460 -14.51 -9.87 0.82
CA GLU A 460 -15.34 -9.38 1.92
C GLU A 460 -14.49 -8.53 2.84
N PHE A 461 -14.83 -7.26 3.00
CA PHE A 461 -14.18 -6.42 4.01
C PHE A 461 -14.85 -6.68 5.35
N PRO A 462 -14.08 -7.01 6.42
CA PRO A 462 -14.63 -7.04 7.76
C PRO A 462 -15.33 -5.72 8.10
N GLU A 463 -16.51 -5.82 8.68
CA GLU A 463 -17.38 -4.69 8.96
C GLU A 463 -16.91 -3.91 10.19
N HIS A 464 -17.27 -2.64 10.27
CA HIS A 464 -16.99 -1.86 11.48
C HIS A 464 -17.74 -2.46 12.69
N ASN A 465 -17.05 -2.59 13.83
CA ASN A 465 -17.53 -3.27 15.04
C ASN A 465 -17.66 -4.80 14.98
N GLU A 466 -17.30 -5.43 13.85
CA GLU A 466 -17.25 -6.89 13.79
C GLU A 466 -16.28 -7.44 14.84
N PRO A 467 -16.61 -8.53 15.57
CA PRO A 467 -15.67 -9.18 16.46
C PRO A 467 -14.40 -9.61 15.71
N PHE A 468 -13.24 -9.42 16.34
CA PHE A 468 -11.98 -9.88 15.75
C PHE A 468 -11.94 -11.41 15.71
N ASP A 469 -11.75 -11.97 14.51
CA ASP A 469 -11.57 -13.40 14.29
C ASP A 469 -10.14 -13.68 13.77
N PRO A 470 -9.27 -14.29 14.59
CA PRO A 470 -7.88 -14.57 14.19
C PRO A 470 -7.77 -15.62 13.08
N PHE A 471 -8.84 -16.37 12.76
CA PHE A 471 -8.85 -17.33 11.65
C PHE A 471 -9.09 -16.67 10.29
N THR A 472 -9.66 -15.46 10.26
CA THR A 472 -10.01 -14.75 9.02
C THR A 472 -9.38 -13.36 8.92
N MET A 473 -8.75 -12.88 9.99
CA MET A 473 -8.23 -11.52 10.11
C MET A 473 -6.82 -11.47 10.72
N ILE A 474 -6.05 -10.43 10.36
CA ILE A 474 -4.73 -10.11 10.91
C ILE A 474 -4.78 -8.70 11.50
N ASN A 475 -4.44 -8.57 12.79
CA ASN A 475 -4.33 -7.27 13.43
C ASN A 475 -3.08 -6.50 12.93
N ARG A 476 -3.30 -5.29 12.41
CA ARG A 476 -2.27 -4.34 11.95
C ARG A 476 -2.23 -3.07 12.80
N ASP A 477 -2.97 -3.03 13.91
CA ASP A 477 -2.98 -1.88 14.79
C ASP A 477 -1.60 -1.66 15.45
N PRO A 478 -0.99 -0.47 15.31
CA PRO A 478 0.33 -0.20 15.85
C PRO A 478 0.36 -0.05 17.38
N TYR A 479 -0.80 0.03 18.05
CA TYR A 479 -0.88 0.23 19.50
C TYR A 479 -1.59 -0.91 20.24
N ILE A 480 -2.39 -1.70 19.53
CA ILE A 480 -3.04 -2.88 20.10
C ILE A 480 -2.21 -4.09 19.72
N HIS A 481 -1.45 -4.60 20.68
CA HIS A 481 -0.68 -5.83 20.56
C HIS A 481 -1.20 -6.86 21.55
N GLY A 482 -0.97 -8.13 21.23
CA GLY A 482 -1.40 -9.25 22.05
C GLY A 482 -1.47 -10.52 21.23
N ASP A 483 -1.56 -11.66 21.92
CA ASP A 483 -1.87 -12.92 21.26
C ASP A 483 -3.25 -12.82 20.58
N PRO A 484 -3.41 -13.27 19.32
CA PRO A 484 -4.67 -13.14 18.60
C PRO A 484 -5.87 -13.80 19.31
N GLN A 485 -5.67 -14.90 20.05
CA GLN A 485 -6.75 -15.55 20.81
C GLN A 485 -7.14 -14.74 22.05
N VAL A 486 -6.16 -14.10 22.68
CA VAL A 486 -6.41 -13.15 23.79
C VAL A 486 -7.19 -11.93 23.31
N LEU A 487 -6.85 -11.40 22.13
CA LEU A 487 -7.59 -10.27 21.54
C LEU A 487 -9.04 -10.65 21.21
N GLN A 488 -9.27 -11.86 20.67
CA GLN A 488 -10.61 -12.38 20.41
C GLN A 488 -11.43 -12.53 21.70
N SER A 489 -10.87 -13.15 22.74
CA SER A 489 -11.55 -13.32 24.03
C SER A 489 -11.75 -12.01 24.80
N GLY A 490 -10.92 -10.99 24.54
CA GLY A 490 -11.00 -9.65 25.13
C GLY A 490 -11.98 -8.68 24.45
N ASP A 491 -12.93 -9.16 23.65
CA ASP A 491 -13.89 -8.34 22.88
C ASP A 491 -13.22 -7.27 21.99
N ALA A 492 -12.04 -7.58 21.43
CA ALA A 492 -11.46 -6.72 20.42
C ALA A 492 -12.34 -6.72 19.16
N ARG A 493 -12.60 -5.53 18.62
CA ARG A 493 -13.48 -5.32 17.47
C ARG A 493 -12.77 -4.59 16.36
N VAL A 494 -13.21 -4.84 15.13
CA VAL A 494 -12.70 -4.16 13.94
C VAL A 494 -13.03 -2.67 14.03
N ARG A 495 -11.99 -1.85 14.06
CA ARG A 495 -12.07 -0.39 13.87
C ARG A 495 -12.05 -0.05 12.38
N LEU A 496 -11.16 -0.68 11.63
CA LEU A 496 -10.98 -0.49 10.20
C LEU A 496 -10.48 -1.77 9.52
N ALA A 497 -11.23 -2.33 8.57
CA ALA A 497 -10.67 -3.30 7.61
C ALA A 497 -9.84 -2.60 6.52
N ILE A 498 -8.56 -2.93 6.41
CA ILE A 498 -7.61 -2.37 5.43
C ILE A 498 -7.67 -3.15 4.12
N THR A 499 -7.74 -4.48 4.22
CA THR A 499 -7.81 -5.42 3.08
C THR A 499 -8.98 -6.39 3.30
N PRO A 500 -9.55 -6.95 2.22
CA PRO A 500 -10.64 -7.91 2.35
C PRO A 500 -10.12 -9.29 2.76
N THR A 501 -10.98 -10.09 3.37
CA THR A 501 -10.85 -11.54 3.40
C THR A 501 -11.19 -12.08 2.00
N VAL A 502 -10.37 -13.01 1.49
CA VAL A 502 -10.56 -13.58 0.14
C VAL A 502 -10.85 -15.06 0.21
N ARG A 503 -11.97 -15.46 -0.39
CA ARG A 503 -12.37 -16.87 -0.55
C ARG A 503 -12.44 -17.20 -2.03
N ILE A 504 -11.87 -18.34 -2.41
CA ILE A 504 -11.99 -18.88 -3.76
C ILE A 504 -12.77 -20.18 -3.71
N ARG A 505 -13.76 -20.30 -4.58
CA ARG A 505 -14.54 -21.53 -4.73
C ARG A 505 -14.21 -22.21 -6.05
N ASN A 506 -13.83 -23.48 -5.96
CA ASN A 506 -13.68 -24.37 -7.10
C ASN A 506 -14.97 -25.18 -7.29
N ASN A 507 -15.64 -24.97 -8.43
CA ASN A 507 -16.88 -25.67 -8.77
C ASN A 507 -16.67 -26.90 -9.66
N SER A 508 -15.42 -27.32 -9.92
CA SER A 508 -15.15 -28.54 -10.69
C SER A 508 -15.44 -29.83 -9.91
N GLN A 509 -15.55 -29.73 -8.58
CA GLN A 509 -15.86 -30.84 -7.68
C GLN A 509 -17.23 -30.66 -7.02
N THR A 510 -17.83 -31.76 -6.56
CA THR A 510 -19.11 -31.76 -5.81
C THR A 510 -18.91 -32.42 -4.45
N PRO A 511 -19.10 -31.71 -3.31
CA PRO A 511 -19.46 -30.29 -3.22
C PRO A 511 -18.32 -29.37 -3.71
N GLY A 512 -18.67 -28.14 -4.08
CA GLY A 512 -17.67 -27.15 -4.49
C GLY A 512 -16.74 -26.80 -3.33
N GLU A 513 -15.44 -26.86 -3.58
CA GLU A 513 -14.41 -26.68 -2.56
C GLU A 513 -14.13 -25.19 -2.37
N VAL A 514 -14.27 -24.69 -1.13
CA VAL A 514 -14.04 -23.29 -0.78
C VAL A 514 -12.76 -23.17 0.02
N HIS A 515 -11.84 -22.35 -0.45
CA HIS A 515 -10.58 -22.09 0.22
C HIS A 515 -10.47 -20.64 0.67
N LEU A 516 -9.98 -20.44 1.90
CA LEU A 516 -9.59 -19.13 2.42
C LEU A 516 -8.17 -18.83 1.94
N MET A 517 -8.04 -17.84 1.06
CA MET A 517 -6.79 -17.55 0.34
C MET A 517 -6.01 -16.38 0.93
N TYR A 518 -6.68 -15.51 1.68
CA TYR A 518 -6.10 -14.31 2.24
C TYR A 518 -6.90 -13.83 3.45
N LEU A 519 -6.20 -13.48 4.53
CA LEU A 519 -6.77 -12.97 5.77
C LEU A 519 -6.87 -11.45 5.72
N GLY A 520 -8.02 -10.89 6.13
CA GLY A 520 -8.23 -9.45 6.12
C GLY A 520 -7.34 -8.72 7.12
N HIS A 521 -6.55 -7.75 6.68
CA HIS A 521 -5.80 -6.87 7.58
C HIS A 521 -6.77 -5.89 8.23
N VAL A 522 -6.74 -5.78 9.55
CA VAL A 522 -7.66 -4.92 10.32
C VAL A 522 -6.91 -4.08 11.35
N LEU A 523 -7.39 -2.86 11.59
CA LEU A 523 -7.10 -2.12 12.82
C LEU A 523 -8.18 -2.45 13.84
N LEU A 524 -7.79 -2.60 15.09
CA LEU A 524 -8.70 -2.98 16.17
C LEU A 524 -9.09 -1.78 17.04
N LYS A 525 -10.09 -2.01 17.87
CA LYS A 525 -10.38 -1.25 19.07
C LYS A 525 -10.80 -2.21 20.17
N VAL A 526 -10.41 -1.91 21.39
CA VAL A 526 -10.78 -2.70 22.57
C VAL A 526 -11.76 -1.87 23.39
N SER A 527 -12.85 -2.50 23.81
CA SER A 527 -13.80 -1.91 24.75
C SER A 527 -13.06 -1.64 26.07
N ARG A 528 -12.92 -0.38 26.48
CA ARG A 528 -12.46 -0.07 27.84
C ARG A 528 -13.55 -0.52 28.80
N THR A 529 -13.35 -1.66 29.46
CA THR A 529 -14.15 -2.05 30.61
C THR A 529 -14.00 -0.93 31.64
N GLN A 530 -15.09 -0.20 31.89
CA GLN A 530 -15.11 0.88 32.89
C GLN A 530 -15.11 0.33 34.31
#